data_AF-R0KV54-F1
#
_entry.id   AF-R0KV54-F1
#
_cell.length_a   1.000
_cell.length_b   1.000
_cell.length_c   1.000
_cell.angle_alpha   90.00
_cell.angle_beta   90.00
_cell.angle_gamma   90.00
#
_symmetry.space_group_name_H-M   'P 1'
#
loop_
_entity.id
_entity.type
_entity.pdbx_description
1 polymer ?
#
loop_
_entity_poly.entity_id
_entity_poly.type
_entity_poly.pdbx_seq_one_letter_code
_entity_poly.pdbx_strand_id
1 'polypeptide(L)'
;MARTAMTTKNTSGKGKKSIQKEKTKTQPKKSVSVKKPVIVQGTPTRRRKTKHTLVLKEINYYQQSTNFLLSKRPFVRYVRKVVGELAVSKDVSTVKFTAQSLEMLQDIFEAHITALMEAAYNCSRHAKRVTLYPTDLRLVSKIRGYGNI
;
A
#
# COMPACT_ATOMS: atom_id res chain seq x y z
N MET A 1 -31.37 -27.75 28.31
CA MET A 1 -30.98 -29.06 28.90
C MET A 1 -29.78 -29.57 28.12
N ALA A 2 -28.54 -29.43 28.56
CA ALA A 2 -27.88 -30.02 29.74
C ALA A 2 -27.46 -31.50 29.54
N ARG A 3 -26.15 -31.74 29.81
CA ARG A 3 -25.46 -32.97 30.27
C ARG A 3 -24.61 -33.73 29.22
N THR A 4 -23.26 -33.76 29.21
CA THR A 4 -22.25 -34.33 30.16
C THR A 4 -22.61 -35.73 30.67
N ALA A 5 -21.75 -36.73 30.87
CA ALA A 5 -20.30 -36.98 30.77
C ALA A 5 -20.09 -38.47 31.16
N MET A 6 -18.87 -39.00 30.99
CA MET A 6 -18.22 -40.00 31.88
C MET A 6 -16.69 -39.73 31.78
N THR A 7 -15.97 -39.12 32.74
CA THR A 7 -15.40 -39.60 34.03
C THR A 7 -14.75 -40.99 33.94
N THR A 8 -13.49 -41.24 34.36
CA THR A 8 -12.95 -41.07 35.73
C THR A 8 -11.41 -41.02 35.82
N LYS A 9 -10.87 -40.11 36.69
CA LYS A 9 -9.90 -40.28 37.82
C LYS A 9 -8.56 -41.05 37.61
N ASN A 10 -7.41 -40.76 38.25
CA ASN A 10 -6.99 -39.77 39.25
C ASN A 10 -5.45 -39.79 39.46
N THR A 11 -4.90 -38.61 39.78
CA THR A 11 -3.89 -38.28 40.82
C THR A 11 -2.61 -39.12 41.03
N SER A 12 -1.45 -38.45 40.99
CA SER A 12 -0.77 -37.94 42.20
C SER A 12 0.58 -37.29 41.84
N GLY A 13 0.89 -36.17 42.49
CA GLY A 13 2.11 -35.40 42.29
C GLY A 13 3.18 -35.67 43.33
N LYS A 14 4.30 -34.94 43.14
CA LYS A 14 5.51 -34.78 43.97
C LYS A 14 6.56 -35.89 43.89
N GLY A 15 7.81 -35.48 43.67
CA GLY A 15 8.97 -36.22 44.17
C GLY A 15 10.25 -35.99 43.38
N LYS A 16 11.19 -35.25 43.97
CA LYS A 16 12.50 -34.87 43.44
C LYS A 16 13.43 -36.06 43.16
N LYS A 17 14.35 -35.85 42.20
CA LYS A 17 15.61 -36.58 42.01
C LYS A 17 16.42 -36.69 43.31
N SER A 18 17.10 -37.82 43.50
CA SER A 18 18.47 -37.85 44.04
C SER A 18 19.12 -39.25 43.99
N ILE A 19 20.33 -39.31 43.39
CA ILE A 19 21.57 -39.92 43.94
C ILE A 19 21.63 -41.47 43.89
N GLN A 20 22.69 -42.21 43.49
CA GLN A 20 24.14 -42.03 43.29
C GLN A 20 24.72 -43.25 42.51
N LYS A 21 25.88 -43.06 41.84
CA LYS A 21 26.97 -44.05 41.50
C LYS A 21 26.57 -45.29 40.66
N GLU A 22 27.37 -45.81 39.73
CA GLU A 22 28.76 -46.26 39.87
C GLU A 22 29.39 -46.54 38.48
N LYS A 23 30.72 -46.57 38.40
CA LYS A 23 31.52 -46.76 37.17
C LYS A 23 31.64 -48.25 36.81
N THR A 24 31.64 -48.58 35.51
CA THR A 24 32.50 -49.64 34.95
C THR A 24 32.69 -49.46 33.43
N LYS A 25 33.91 -49.75 32.96
CA LYS A 25 34.41 -49.57 31.59
C LYS A 25 34.07 -50.76 30.69
N THR A 26 33.65 -50.51 29.44
CA THR A 26 33.91 -51.40 28.30
C THR A 26 33.92 -50.59 26.98
N GLN A 27 34.97 -50.74 26.17
CA GLN A 27 35.08 -50.26 24.78
C GLN A 27 34.87 -51.46 23.81
N PRO A 28 34.87 -51.33 22.48
CA PRO A 28 34.32 -50.30 21.56
C PRO A 28 33.52 -50.94 20.38
N LYS A 29 32.67 -50.20 19.66
CA LYS A 29 32.46 -50.42 18.21
C LYS A 29 32.20 -49.11 17.47
N LYS A 30 32.99 -48.87 16.41
CA LYS A 30 32.85 -47.76 15.46
C LYS A 30 31.49 -47.86 14.78
N SER A 31 30.62 -46.88 14.97
CA SER A 31 29.59 -46.53 14.00
C SER A 31 30.07 -45.28 13.26
N VAL A 32 30.07 -45.36 11.93
CA VAL A 32 30.34 -44.22 11.05
C VAL A 32 29.29 -43.17 11.36
N SER A 33 29.67 -42.14 12.11
CA SER A 33 28.84 -40.95 12.28
C SER A 33 28.84 -40.22 10.94
N VAL A 34 27.84 -40.53 10.12
CA VAL A 34 27.47 -39.67 9.00
C VAL A 34 27.12 -38.32 9.63
N LYS A 35 28.04 -37.36 9.56
CA LYS A 35 27.75 -35.97 9.85
C LYS A 35 26.67 -35.55 8.86
N LYS A 36 25.41 -35.58 9.28
CA LYS A 36 24.33 -34.96 8.52
C LYS A 36 24.74 -33.50 8.27
N PRO A 37 24.65 -32.98 7.04
CA PRO A 37 24.93 -31.58 6.81
C PRO A 37 23.98 -30.77 7.68
N VAL A 38 24.53 -29.81 8.44
CA VAL A 38 23.72 -28.82 9.14
C VAL A 38 23.07 -27.98 8.05
N ILE A 39 21.82 -28.30 7.70
CA ILE A 39 20.99 -27.42 6.88
C ILE A 39 20.67 -26.24 7.80
N VAL A 40 21.48 -25.18 7.70
CA VAL A 40 21.12 -23.88 8.26
C VAL A 40 19.90 -23.43 7.45
N GLN A 41 18.71 -23.72 7.97
CA GLN A 41 17.49 -23.04 7.55
C GLN A 41 17.66 -21.57 7.97
N GLY A 42 18.39 -20.82 7.15
CA GLY A 42 18.41 -19.37 7.24
C GLY A 42 16.96 -18.93 7.10
N THR A 43 16.38 -18.45 8.20
CA THR A 43 15.08 -17.80 8.16
C THR A 43 15.08 -16.80 7.00
N PRO A 44 14.09 -16.83 6.09
CA PRO A 44 14.07 -15.90 4.97
C PRO A 44 13.90 -14.52 5.57
N THR A 45 15.00 -13.79 5.71
CA THR A 45 14.97 -12.40 6.15
C THR A 45 14.18 -11.66 5.09
N ARG A 46 12.94 -11.28 5.43
CA ARG A 46 12.07 -10.49 4.58
C ARG A 46 12.75 -9.15 4.35
N ARG A 47 13.53 -9.04 3.28
CA ARG A 47 14.24 -7.81 2.92
C ARG A 47 13.21 -6.68 2.80
N ARG A 48 13.34 -5.68 3.66
CA ARG A 48 12.45 -4.52 3.67
C ARG A 48 12.68 -3.74 2.38
N LYS A 49 11.63 -3.57 1.58
CA LYS A 49 11.69 -2.73 0.38
C LYS A 49 12.04 -1.30 0.81
N THR A 50 13.04 -0.70 0.18
CA THR A 50 13.40 0.70 0.45
C THR A 50 12.32 1.62 -0.11
N LYS A 51 12.13 2.81 0.49
CA LYS A 51 11.08 3.76 0.07
C LYS A 51 11.14 4.06 -1.43
N HIS A 52 12.34 4.26 -1.98
CA HIS A 52 12.55 4.47 -3.41
C HIS A 52 12.02 3.32 -4.28
N THR A 53 12.22 2.06 -3.86
CA THR A 53 11.69 0.89 -4.58
C THR A 53 10.17 0.73 -4.51
N LEU A 54 9.52 1.36 -3.52
CA LEU A 54 8.05 1.39 -3.46
C LEU A 54 7.50 2.44 -4.42
N VAL A 55 8.08 3.64 -4.42
CA VAL A 55 7.68 4.74 -5.32
C VAL A 55 7.81 4.33 -6.79
N LEU A 56 8.91 3.69 -7.19
CA LEU A 56 9.06 3.22 -8.58
C LEU A 56 8.01 2.18 -8.97
N LYS A 57 7.56 1.35 -8.03
CA LYS A 57 6.49 0.37 -8.28
C LYS A 57 5.14 1.04 -8.42
N GLU A 58 4.86 2.07 -7.62
CA GLU A 58 3.65 2.88 -7.73
C GLU A 58 3.62 3.61 -9.08
N ILE A 59 4.71 4.25 -9.49
CA ILE A 59 4.83 4.91 -10.80
C ILE A 59 4.52 3.93 -11.93
N ASN A 60 5.18 2.76 -11.95
CA ASN A 60 4.95 1.77 -12.99
C ASN A 60 3.51 1.24 -12.99
N TYR A 61 2.92 1.03 -11.81
CA TYR A 61 1.53 0.57 -11.68
C TYR A 61 0.53 1.60 -12.23
N TYR A 62 0.69 2.89 -11.87
CA TYR A 62 -0.21 3.95 -12.33
C TYR A 62 0.01 4.35 -13.80
N GLN A 63 1.20 4.12 -14.36
CA GLN A 63 1.45 4.31 -15.79
C GLN A 63 0.87 3.18 -16.65
N GLN A 64 0.79 1.96 -16.11
CA GLN A 64 0.24 0.81 -16.83
C GLN A 64 -1.29 0.71 -16.73
N SER A 65 -1.87 1.24 -15.65
CA SER A 65 -3.32 1.21 -15.43
C SER A 65 -3.98 2.51 -15.88
N THR A 66 -5.24 2.41 -16.30
CA THR A 66 -6.07 3.54 -16.76
C THR A 66 -7.32 3.73 -15.90
N ASN A 67 -7.28 3.25 -14.65
CA ASN A 67 -8.38 3.39 -13.71
C ASN A 67 -8.42 4.82 -13.17
N PHE A 68 -9.62 5.34 -12.85
CA PHE A 68 -9.77 6.62 -12.17
C PHE A 68 -9.01 6.66 -10.84
N LEU A 69 -8.22 7.72 -10.63
CA LEU A 69 -7.45 7.95 -9.41
C LEU A 69 -8.30 8.65 -8.34
N LEU A 70 -9.26 9.49 -8.74
CA LEU A 70 -10.16 10.16 -7.81
C LEU A 70 -11.39 9.28 -7.52
N SER A 71 -11.83 9.32 -6.26
CA SER A 71 -13.08 8.65 -5.90
C SER A 71 -14.27 9.35 -6.57
N LYS A 72 -15.10 8.58 -7.28
CA LYS A 72 -16.26 9.10 -8.04
C LYS A 72 -17.23 9.91 -7.17
N ARG A 73 -17.50 9.46 -5.93
CA ARG A 73 -18.50 10.09 -5.03
C ARG A 73 -18.15 11.54 -4.64
N PRO A 74 -16.95 11.86 -4.12
CA PRO A 74 -16.58 13.24 -3.83
C PRO A 74 -16.47 14.10 -5.09
N PHE A 75 -15.99 13.55 -6.21
CA PHE A 75 -15.94 14.29 -7.49
C PHE A 75 -17.33 14.75 -7.93
N VAL A 76 -18.31 13.85 -7.93
CA VAL A 76 -19.70 14.19 -8.29
C VAL A 76 -20.30 15.23 -7.33
N ARG A 77 -19.98 15.17 -6.03
CA ARG A 77 -20.41 16.22 -5.07
C ARG A 77 -19.80 17.57 -5.40
N TYR A 78 -18.52 17.60 -5.75
CA TYR A 78 -17.81 18.81 -6.13
C TYR A 78 -18.39 19.42 -7.41
N VAL A 79 -18.62 18.62 -8.45
CA VAL A 79 -19.22 19.07 -9.72
C VAL A 79 -20.59 19.70 -9.48
N ARG A 80 -21.45 19.05 -8.68
CA ARG A 80 -22.77 19.60 -8.32
C ARG A 80 -22.67 20.90 -7.54
N LYS A 81 -21.68 21.02 -6.63
CA LYS A 81 -21.43 22.25 -5.88
C LYS A 81 -21.06 23.40 -6.82
N VAL A 82 -20.09 23.19 -7.71
CA VAL A 82 -19.62 24.21 -8.67
C VAL A 82 -20.74 24.64 -9.62
N VAL A 83 -21.54 23.70 -10.12
CA VAL A 83 -22.66 24.02 -11.00
C VAL A 83 -23.75 24.79 -10.24
N GLY A 84 -23.96 24.51 -8.96
CA GLY A 84 -24.85 25.31 -8.11
C GLY A 84 -24.35 26.74 -7.90
N GLU A 85 -23.03 26.95 -7.78
CA GLU A 85 -22.43 28.29 -7.67
C GLU A 85 -22.51 29.07 -9.00
N LEU A 86 -22.40 28.38 -10.14
CA LEU A 86 -22.44 29.01 -11.48
C LEU A 86 -23.86 29.33 -11.96
N ALA A 87 -24.87 28.57 -11.51
CA ALA A 87 -26.26 28.76 -11.90
C ALA A 87 -26.91 29.92 -11.11
N VAL A 88 -26.53 31.16 -11.45
CA VAL A 88 -27.03 32.40 -10.81
C VAL A 88 -28.51 32.69 -11.13
N SER A 89 -29.13 32.01 -12.11
CA SER A 89 -30.45 32.42 -12.64
C SER A 89 -31.45 31.30 -12.96
N LYS A 90 -31.15 30.02 -12.71
CA LYS A 90 -32.12 28.92 -12.83
C LYS A 90 -31.99 28.00 -11.64
N ASP A 91 -33.12 27.61 -11.08
CA ASP A 91 -33.23 26.73 -9.93
C ASP A 91 -32.23 25.57 -10.03
N VAL A 92 -31.24 25.56 -9.12
CA VAL A 92 -30.16 24.57 -9.02
C VAL A 92 -30.71 23.13 -8.96
N SER A 93 -31.98 22.98 -8.57
CA SER A 93 -32.73 21.72 -8.54
C SER A 93 -33.00 21.10 -9.93
N THR A 94 -32.80 21.85 -11.03
CA THR A 94 -33.20 21.42 -12.38
C THR A 94 -32.07 20.79 -13.20
N VAL A 95 -30.79 20.98 -12.82
CA VAL A 95 -29.66 20.46 -13.60
C VAL A 95 -29.46 18.98 -13.30
N LYS A 96 -29.89 18.14 -14.24
CA LYS A 96 -29.69 16.69 -14.21
C LYS A 96 -28.41 16.34 -14.98
N PHE A 97 -27.62 15.44 -14.42
CA PHE A 97 -26.41 14.92 -15.06
C PHE A 97 -26.62 13.48 -15.51
N THR A 98 -26.20 13.17 -16.72
CA THR A 98 -26.09 11.79 -17.20
C THR A 98 -24.87 11.14 -16.56
N ALA A 99 -24.95 9.84 -16.24
CA ALA A 99 -23.81 9.10 -15.66
C ALA A 99 -22.54 9.22 -16.53
N GLN A 100 -22.67 9.00 -17.85
CA GLN A 100 -21.55 9.13 -18.80
C GLN A 100 -20.93 10.54 -18.80
N SER A 101 -21.74 11.59 -18.67
CA SER A 101 -21.20 12.97 -18.64
C SER A 101 -20.32 13.24 -17.43
N LEU A 102 -20.66 12.65 -16.27
CA LEU A 102 -19.86 12.79 -15.06
C LEU A 102 -18.55 12.01 -15.15
N GLU A 103 -18.57 10.84 -15.80
CA GLU A 103 -17.36 10.05 -16.04
C GLU A 103 -16.43 10.74 -17.04
N MET A 104 -16.96 11.29 -18.14
CA MET A 104 -16.14 12.05 -19.10
C MET A 104 -15.54 13.31 -18.48
N LEU A 105 -16.29 14.02 -17.63
CA LEU A 105 -15.77 15.19 -16.93
C LEU A 105 -14.63 14.80 -15.99
N GLN A 106 -14.74 13.66 -15.32
CA GLN A 106 -13.68 13.14 -14.46
C GLN A 106 -12.44 12.75 -15.27
N ASP A 107 -12.64 12.06 -16.40
CA ASP A 107 -11.55 11.62 -17.30
C ASP A 107 -10.74 12.82 -17.81
N ILE A 108 -11.43 13.85 -18.34
CA ILE A 108 -10.78 15.08 -18.82
C ILE A 108 -10.06 15.80 -17.67
N PHE A 109 -10.65 15.86 -16.48
CA PHE A 109 -10.05 16.53 -15.34
C PHE A 109 -8.78 15.83 -14.85
N GLU A 110 -8.81 14.50 -14.72
CA GLU A 110 -7.63 13.72 -14.34
C GLU A 110 -6.54 13.81 -15.40
N ALA A 111 -6.90 13.69 -16.69
CA ALA A 111 -5.96 13.86 -17.81
C ALA A 111 -5.32 15.26 -17.84
N HIS A 112 -6.07 16.31 -17.50
CA HIS A 112 -5.54 17.66 -17.42
C HIS A 112 -4.53 17.82 -16.28
N ILE A 113 -4.84 17.29 -15.09
CA ILE A 113 -3.95 17.36 -13.93
C ILE A 113 -2.68 16.55 -14.17
N THR A 114 -2.77 15.34 -14.74
CA THR A 114 -1.58 14.52 -15.01
C THR A 114 -0.64 15.20 -16.02
N ALA A 115 -1.18 15.78 -17.09
CA ALA A 115 -0.38 16.55 -18.07
C ALA A 115 0.30 17.77 -17.44
N LEU A 116 -0.41 18.49 -16.54
CA LEU A 116 0.14 19.64 -15.84
C LEU A 116 1.25 19.22 -14.85
N MET A 117 1.08 18.10 -14.16
CA MET A 117 2.06 17.54 -13.23
C MET A 117 3.32 17.02 -13.96
N GLU A 118 3.18 16.44 -15.14
CA GLU A 118 4.31 16.02 -15.97
C GLU A 118 5.17 17.22 -16.40
N ALA A 119 4.52 18.29 -16.90
CA ALA A 119 5.21 19.53 -17.24
C ALA A 119 5.92 20.13 -16.02
N ALA A 120 5.25 20.16 -14.85
CA ALA A 120 5.85 20.68 -13.62
C ALA A 120 7.03 19.84 -13.15
N TYR A 121 6.97 18.51 -13.35
CA TYR A 121 8.07 17.61 -13.00
C TYR A 121 9.30 17.86 -13.88
N ASN A 122 9.10 18.13 -15.18
CA ASN A 122 10.16 18.56 -16.07
C ASN A 122 10.80 19.89 -15.62
N CYS A 123 10.01 20.85 -15.13
CA CYS A 123 10.53 22.09 -14.53
C CYS A 123 11.34 21.83 -13.24
N SER A 124 10.87 20.95 -12.35
CA SER A 124 11.63 20.55 -11.15
C SER A 124 12.97 19.93 -11.52
N ARG A 125 12.98 19.01 -12.50
CA ARG A 125 14.20 18.36 -12.99
C ARG A 125 15.16 19.34 -13.67
N HIS A 126 14.63 20.32 -14.40
CA HIS A 126 15.43 21.43 -14.95
C HIS A 126 16.15 22.21 -13.84
N ALA A 127 15.49 22.40 -12.69
CA ALA A 127 16.07 23.01 -11.49
C ALA A 127 16.93 22.04 -10.63
N LYS A 128 17.30 20.86 -11.16
CA LYS A 128 18.09 19.81 -10.47
C LYS A 128 17.45 19.27 -9.17
N ARG A 129 16.12 19.36 -9.04
CA ARG A 129 15.34 18.83 -7.91
C ARG A 129 14.53 17.61 -8.32
N VAL A 130 14.36 16.67 -7.40
CA VAL A 130 13.47 15.51 -7.57
C VAL A 130 12.07 15.77 -7.03
N THR A 131 11.95 16.60 -5.99
CA THR A 131 10.67 16.95 -5.36
C THR A 131 10.00 18.10 -6.07
N LEU A 132 8.72 17.92 -6.43
CA LEU A 132 7.85 18.95 -6.98
C LEU A 132 7.51 20.03 -5.94
N TYR A 133 7.54 21.29 -6.36
CA TYR A 133 7.11 22.43 -5.56
C TYR A 133 5.97 23.21 -6.22
N PRO A 134 5.16 23.96 -5.45
CA PRO A 134 4.12 24.84 -6.01
C PRO A 134 4.65 25.88 -6.99
N THR A 135 5.92 26.29 -6.84
CA THR A 135 6.61 27.18 -7.78
C THR A 135 6.70 26.60 -9.18
N ASP A 136 6.88 25.28 -9.31
CA ASP A 136 7.00 24.59 -10.59
C ASP A 136 5.63 24.58 -11.30
N LEU A 137 4.55 24.35 -10.55
CA LEU A 137 3.17 24.41 -11.06
C LEU A 137 2.78 25.82 -11.52
N ARG A 138 3.16 26.85 -10.73
CA ARG A 138 2.93 28.26 -11.10
C ARG A 138 3.72 28.64 -12.35
N LEU A 139 4.96 28.19 -12.46
CA LEU A 139 5.78 28.44 -13.64
C LEU A 139 5.14 27.83 -14.89
N VAL A 140 4.73 26.57 -14.83
CA VAL A 140 4.03 25.91 -15.94
C VAL A 140 2.74 26.62 -16.30
N SER A 141 1.95 27.02 -15.29
CA SER A 141 0.69 27.75 -15.51
C SER A 141 0.92 29.11 -16.18
N LYS A 142 2.01 29.80 -15.81
CA LYS A 142 2.41 31.07 -16.42
C LYS A 142 2.85 30.89 -17.87
N ILE A 143 3.68 29.88 -18.15
CA ILE A 143 4.15 29.57 -19.51
C ILE A 143 2.98 29.16 -20.41
N ARG A 144 2.03 28.39 -19.88
CA ARG A 144 0.85 27.92 -20.62
C ARG A 144 -0.24 28.99 -20.78
N GLY A 145 -0.10 30.15 -20.14
CA GLY A 145 -1.04 31.27 -20.24
C GLY A 145 -2.28 31.18 -19.34
N TYR A 146 -2.31 30.27 -18.37
CA TYR A 146 -3.42 30.14 -17.42
C TYR A 146 -3.35 31.14 -16.25
N GLY A 147 -2.23 31.85 -16.07
CA GLY A 147 -1.98 32.74 -14.94
C GLY A 147 -2.55 34.17 -15.06
N ASN A 148 -3.40 34.45 -16.04
CA ASN A 148 -4.04 35.77 -16.26
C ASN A 148 -5.57 35.71 -16.05
N ILE A 149 -6.03 34.92 -15.08
CA ILE A 149 -7.40 34.97 -14.53
C ILE A 149 -7.27 35.18 -13.02
#